data_AF-A0A9D2LS94-F1
#
_entry.id   AF-A0A9D2LS94-F1
#
_cell.length_a   1.000
_cell.length_b   1.000
_cell.length_c   1.000
_cell.angle_alpha   90.00
_cell.angle_beta   90.00
_cell.angle_gamma   90.00
#
_symmetry.space_group_name_H-M   'P 1'
#
loop_
_entity.id
_entity.type
_entity.pdbx_description
1 polymer ?
#
loop_
_entity_poly.entity_id
_entity_poly.type
_entity_poly.pdbx_seq_one_letter_code
_entity_poly.pdbx_strand_id
1 'polypeptide(L)'
;MSVPTNIRTLLSGNVVEWARIEFKETWDAEASLKTICAFANDIDNWGGGYIVIGVREKDGRPEYPLLGVPAEKIDGYLKDMLNKCKLIQPEYLPIV
;
A
#
# COMPACT_ATOMS: atom_id res chain seq x y z
N MET A 1 10.34 9.69 -8.91
CA MET A 1 9.27 9.18 -9.80
C MET A 1 7.95 9.60 -9.15
N SER A 2 7.15 10.41 -9.82
CA SER A 2 5.93 10.99 -9.23
C SER A 2 4.91 9.89 -8.94
N VAL A 3 4.29 9.92 -7.76
CA VAL A 3 3.11 9.11 -7.45
C VAL A 3 2.06 9.45 -8.52
N PRO A 4 1.65 8.51 -9.41
CA PRO A 4 0.82 8.84 -10.56
C PRO A 4 -0.58 9.36 -10.21
N THR A 5 -1.02 9.18 -8.96
CA THR A 5 -2.43 9.34 -8.58
C THR A 5 -2.59 9.96 -7.19
N ASN A 6 -3.50 10.90 -7.03
CA ASN A 6 -3.81 11.54 -5.75
C ASN A 6 -4.52 10.55 -4.81
N ILE A 7 -4.20 10.58 -3.51
CA ILE A 7 -4.87 9.74 -2.49
C ILE A 7 -6.39 9.91 -2.48
N ARG A 8 -6.91 11.11 -2.78
CA ARG A 8 -8.36 11.32 -2.94
C ARG A 8 -8.94 10.51 -4.07
N THR A 9 -8.22 10.35 -5.17
CA THR A 9 -8.67 9.55 -6.32
C THR A 9 -8.69 8.06 -5.95
N LEU A 10 -7.67 7.58 -5.23
CA LEU A 10 -7.60 6.21 -4.73
C LEU A 10 -8.76 5.89 -3.76
N LEU A 11 -9.08 6.82 -2.85
CA LEU A 11 -10.17 6.65 -1.88
C LEU A 11 -11.57 6.84 -2.48
N SER A 12 -11.71 7.63 -3.55
CA SER A 12 -13.02 7.92 -4.18
C SER A 12 -13.51 6.78 -5.08
N GLY A 13 -12.67 5.78 -5.37
CA GLY A 13 -13.10 4.58 -6.08
C GLY A 13 -13.41 4.74 -7.58
N ASN A 14 -13.13 5.92 -8.14
CA ASN A 14 -13.25 6.19 -9.58
C ASN A 14 -12.03 5.71 -10.40
N VAL A 15 -11.04 5.10 -9.75
CA VAL A 15 -9.89 4.50 -10.43
C VAL A 15 -10.29 3.08 -10.83
N VAL A 16 -10.16 2.75 -12.11
CA VAL A 16 -10.50 1.46 -12.74
C VAL A 16 -9.60 0.31 -12.26
N GLU A 17 -8.76 0.54 -11.25
CA GLU A 17 -7.65 -0.32 -10.82
C GLU A 17 -7.79 -0.78 -9.37
N TRP A 18 -9.00 -1.15 -8.93
CA TRP A 18 -9.24 -1.66 -7.58
C TRP A 18 -8.37 -2.86 -7.22
N ALA A 19 -8.07 -3.73 -8.19
CA ALA A 19 -7.19 -4.88 -8.00
C ALA A 19 -5.72 -4.50 -7.74
N ARG A 20 -5.35 -3.21 -7.86
CA ARG A 20 -4.00 -2.68 -7.61
C ARG A 20 -3.91 -1.87 -6.32
N ILE A 21 -4.97 -1.81 -5.51
CA ILE A 21 -4.98 -1.04 -4.27
C ILE A 21 -5.33 -1.99 -3.12
N GLU A 22 -4.47 -2.03 -2.12
CA GLU A 22 -4.71 -2.76 -0.88
C GLU A 22 -4.90 -1.76 0.26
N PHE A 23 -6.01 -1.87 0.99
CA PHE A 23 -6.25 -1.07 2.19
C PHE A 23 -5.89 -1.87 3.44
N LYS A 24 -5.10 -1.27 4.33
CA LYS A 24 -4.76 -1.88 5.63
C LYS A 24 -5.03 -0.91 6.76
N GLU A 25 -5.57 -1.41 7.86
CA GLU A 25 -5.83 -0.59 9.04
C GLU A 25 -4.53 -0.11 9.71
N THR A 26 -3.51 -0.97 9.74
CA THR A 26 -2.21 -0.70 10.35
C THR A 26 -1.07 -1.28 9.52
N TRP A 27 0.15 -0.80 9.77
CA TRP A 27 1.35 -1.42 9.20
C TRP A 27 1.61 -2.79 9.84
N ASP A 28 1.41 -3.83 9.05
CA ASP A 28 1.88 -5.19 9.34
C ASP A 28 2.90 -5.59 8.28
N ALA A 29 4.15 -5.79 8.69
CA ALA A 29 5.24 -6.04 7.76
C ALA A 29 5.05 -7.32 6.95
N GLU A 30 4.58 -8.41 7.58
CA GLU A 30 4.49 -9.70 6.91
C GLU A 30 3.37 -9.72 5.87
N ALA A 31 2.19 -9.21 6.23
CA ALA A 31 1.06 -9.07 5.34
C ALA A 31 1.36 -8.06 4.22
N SER A 32 2.04 -6.95 4.51
CA SER A 32 2.37 -5.94 3.51
C SER A 32 3.43 -6.41 2.53
N LEU A 33 4.47 -7.12 3.00
CA LEU A 33 5.46 -7.72 2.09
C LEU A 33 4.83 -8.75 1.17
N LYS A 34 3.89 -9.57 1.65
CA LYS A 34 3.14 -10.51 0.80
C LYS A 34 2.38 -9.78 -0.30
N THR A 35 1.67 -8.70 0.04
CA THR A 35 0.98 -7.84 -0.94
C THR A 35 1.97 -7.22 -1.94
N ILE A 36 3.11 -6.67 -1.47
CA ILE A 36 4.15 -6.10 -2.34
C ILE A 36 4.71 -7.14 -3.31
N CYS A 37 5.03 -8.34 -2.82
CA CYS A 37 5.49 -9.44 -3.66
C CYS A 37 4.42 -9.90 -4.64
N ALA A 38 3.15 -9.90 -4.26
CA ALA A 38 2.05 -10.21 -5.18
C ALA A 38 1.99 -9.17 -6.31
N PHE A 39 2.03 -7.87 -5.99
CA PHE A 39 2.05 -6.81 -6.99
C PHE A 39 3.31 -6.80 -7.86
N ALA A 40 4.46 -7.20 -7.32
CA ALA A 40 5.72 -7.29 -8.06
C ALA A 40 5.78 -8.50 -9.00
N ASN A 41 5.08 -9.60 -8.67
CA ASN A 41 5.02 -10.82 -9.48
C ASN A 41 3.75 -10.90 -10.35
N ASP A 42 2.93 -9.86 -10.35
CA ASP A 42 1.63 -9.85 -11.00
C ASP A 42 1.77 -10.12 -12.52
N ILE A 43 1.18 -11.24 -12.97
CA ILE A 43 1.31 -11.78 -14.33
C ILE A 43 0.68 -10.84 -15.37
N ASP A 44 -0.30 -10.03 -14.96
CA ASP A 44 -0.95 -9.03 -15.81
C ASP A 44 -0.05 -7.82 -16.11
N ASN A 45 1.16 -7.77 -15.52
CA ASN A 45 2.21 -6.78 -15.79
C ASN A 45 1.71 -5.33 -15.66
N TRP A 46 0.79 -5.09 -14.73
CA TRP A 46 0.21 -3.76 -14.51
C TRP A 46 1.25 -2.73 -14.04
N GLY A 47 2.43 -3.17 -13.58
CA GLY A 47 3.52 -2.28 -13.21
C GLY A 47 3.47 -1.80 -11.76
N GLY A 48 2.94 -2.63 -10.85
CA GLY A 48 2.93 -2.41 -9.40
C GLY A 48 1.55 -2.13 -8.81
N GLY A 49 1.51 -1.68 -7.55
CA GLY A 49 0.27 -1.38 -6.83
C GLY A 49 0.47 -0.39 -5.67
N TYR A 50 -0.62 -0.03 -5.02
CA TYR A 50 -0.68 0.91 -3.92
C TYR A 50 -1.10 0.20 -2.63
N ILE A 51 -0.41 0.50 -1.53
CA ILE A 51 -0.84 0.08 -0.20
C ILE A 51 -1.20 1.32 0.59
N VAL A 52 -2.44 1.40 1.06
CA VAL A 52 -2.95 2.53 1.83
C VAL A 52 -3.11 2.09 3.28
N ILE A 53 -2.28 2.65 4.17
CA ILE A 53 -2.30 2.34 5.60
C ILE A 53 -3.19 3.34 6.36
N GLY A 54 -3.92 2.87 7.38
CA GLY A 54 -4.85 3.67 8.16
C GLY A 54 -6.27 3.67 7.60
N VAL A 55 -6.61 2.68 6.76
CA VAL A 55 -7.93 2.57 6.14
C VAL A 55 -8.44 1.15 6.31
N ARG A 56 -9.65 1.01 6.84
CA ARG A 56 -10.32 -0.29 6.90
C ARG A 56 -10.93 -0.61 5.55
N GLU A 57 -10.76 -1.84 5.12
CA GLU A 57 -11.44 -2.36 3.93
C GLU A 57 -12.72 -3.10 4.31
N LYS A 58 -13.76 -2.93 3.51
CA LYS A 58 -14.97 -3.76 3.53
C LYS A 58 -15.46 -3.98 2.11
N ASP A 59 -15.55 -5.24 1.70
CA ASP A 59 -15.98 -5.65 0.36
C ASP A 59 -15.17 -4.95 -0.77
N GLY A 60 -13.84 -4.83 -0.59
CA GLY A 60 -12.94 -4.18 -1.55
C GLY A 60 -13.07 -2.65 -1.61
N ARG A 61 -13.75 -2.02 -0.63
CA ARG A 61 -13.94 -0.57 -0.56
C ARG A 61 -13.46 -0.01 0.78
N PRO A 62 -12.95 1.23 0.80
CA PRO A 62 -12.58 1.88 2.06
C PRO A 62 -13.83 2.16 2.91
N GLU A 63 -13.81 1.72 4.17
CA GLU A 63 -14.84 2.03 5.16
C GLU A 63 -14.56 3.40 5.81
N TYR A 64 -15.59 4.23 5.92
CA TYR A 64 -15.54 5.52 6.58
C TYR A 64 -16.17 5.43 7.99
N PRO A 65 -15.62 6.13 9.00
CA PRO A 65 -14.50 7.08 8.94
C PRO A 65 -13.13 6.41 8.80
N LEU A 66 -12.22 7.08 8.08
CA LEU A 66 -10.84 6.60 7.95
C LEU A 66 -10.16 6.63 9.32
N LEU A 67 -9.49 5.53 9.69
CA LEU A 67 -8.77 5.42 10.97
C LEU A 67 -7.57 6.38 11.01
N GLY A 68 -6.92 6.57 9.87
CA GLY A 68 -5.67 7.30 9.75
C GLY A 68 -4.50 6.58 10.43
N VAL A 69 -3.34 7.22 10.38
CA VAL A 69 -2.14 6.77 11.10
C VAL A 69 -1.69 7.89 12.02
N PRO A 70 -1.45 7.64 13.32
CA PRO A 70 -0.96 8.66 14.23
C PRO A 70 0.45 9.09 13.81
N ALA A 71 0.71 10.40 13.80
CA ALA A 71 1.95 10.99 13.27
C ALA A 71 3.22 10.41 13.91
N GLU A 72 3.16 10.06 15.20
CA GLU A 72 4.26 9.44 15.95
C GLU A 72 4.69 8.06 15.40
N LYS A 73 3.79 7.33 14.74
CA LYS A 73 4.07 5.99 14.20
C LYS A 73 4.55 6.02 12.76
N ILE A 74 4.37 7.13 12.05
CA ILE A 74 4.70 7.25 10.62
C ILE A 74 6.19 6.97 10.40
N ASP A 75 7.07 7.59 11.19
CA ASP A 75 8.52 7.40 11.04
C ASP A 75 8.93 5.95 11.32
N GLY A 76 8.34 5.34 12.35
CA GLY A 76 8.55 3.94 12.69
C GLY A 76 8.11 2.98 11.57
N TYR A 77 6.93 3.23 10.98
CA TYR A 77 6.41 2.43 9.87
C TYR A 77 7.25 2.59 8.60
N LEU A 78 7.66 3.81 8.25
CA LEU A 78 8.51 4.06 7.09
C LEU A 78 9.88 3.38 7.25
N LYS A 79 10.49 3.50 8.42
CA LYS A 79 11.78 2.87 8.71
C LYS A 79 11.68 1.34 8.68
N ASP A 80 10.64 0.77 9.27
CA ASP A 80 10.42 -0.68 9.22
C ASP A 80 10.16 -1.14 7.78
N MET A 81 9.27 -0.49 7.04
CA MET A 81 8.98 -0.75 5.63
C MET A 81 10.25 -0.79 4.78
N LEU A 82 11.10 0.23 4.86
CA LEU A 82 12.37 0.26 4.11
C LEU A 82 13.30 -0.87 4.48
N ASN A 83 13.40 -1.24 5.77
CA ASN A 83 14.23 -2.36 6.20
C ASN A 83 13.68 -3.71 5.73
N LYS A 84 12.36 -3.86 5.72
CA LYS A 84 11.68 -5.08 5.31
C LYS A 84 11.71 -5.28 3.80
N CYS A 85 11.52 -4.23 3.01
CA CYS A 85 11.62 -4.29 1.55
C CYS A 85 13.02 -4.67 1.05
N LYS A 86 14.08 -4.35 1.80
CA LYS A 86 15.45 -4.83 1.51
C LYS A 86 15.62 -6.35 1.61
N LEU A 87 14.68 -7.06 2.22
CA LEU A 87 14.69 -8.53 2.29
C LEU A 87 14.15 -9.17 1.01
N ILE A 88 13.53 -8.39 0.11
CA ILE A 88 13.03 -8.86 -1.18
C ILE A 88 14.21 -8.88 -2.18
N GLN A 89 14.32 -9.96 -2.95
CA GLN A 89 15.29 -10.10 -4.04
C GLN A 89 14.58 -10.28 -5.39
N PRO A 90 14.91 -9.48 -6.43
CA PRO A 90 15.86 -8.35 -6.43
C PRO A 90 15.41 -7.19 -5.52
N GLU A 91 16.34 -6.28 -5.17
CA GLU A 91 16.07 -5.19 -4.22
C GLU A 91 14.84 -4.38 -4.65
N TYR A 92 13.83 -4.31 -3.77
CA TYR A 92 12.61 -3.56 -4.01
C TYR A 92 12.61 -2.28 -3.16
N LEU A 93 12.48 -1.13 -3.81
CA LEU A 93 12.39 0.17 -3.15
C LEU A 93 11.00 0.75 -3.35
N PRO A 94 10.13 0.74 -2.32
CA PRO A 94 8.82 1.38 -2.42
C PRO A 94 8.97 2.90 -2.54
N ILE A 95 8.06 3.52 -3.29
CA ILE A 95 7.92 4.98 -3.34
C ILE A 95 6.92 5.36 -2.23
N VAL A 96 7.35 6.23 -1.31
CA VAL A 96 6.56 6.70 -0.15
C VAL A 96 6.09 8.13 -0.33
#